data_AF-A0A3B9LY93-F1
#
_entry.id   AF-A0A3B9LY93-F1
#
_cell.length_a   1.000
_cell.length_b   1.000
_cell.length_c   1.000
_cell.angle_alpha   90.00
_cell.angle_beta   90.00
_cell.angle_gamma   90.00
#
_symmetry.space_group_name_H-M   'P 1'
#
loop_
_entity.id
_entity.type
_entity.pdbx_description
1 polymer ?
#
loop_
_entity_poly.entity_id
_entity_poly.type
_entity_poly.pdbx_seq_one_letter_code
_entity_poly.pdbx_strand_id
1 'polypeptide(L)' 'MIQVITSGRGSLREKIMSDQRLGKFGLIPTEHQRPGRPHGWAKIHSAREAHGAINLEWHGRSGTLICRVVT' A
#
# COMPACT_ATOMS: atom_id res chain seq x y z
N MET A 1 6.20 7.42 9.84
CA MET A 1 5.05 6.49 9.77
C MET A 1 3.82 7.30 9.43
N ILE A 2 2.99 6.85 8.49
CA ILE A 2 1.72 7.50 8.14
C ILE A 2 0.60 6.50 8.43
N GLN A 3 -0.47 6.95 9.09
CA GLN A 3 -1.64 6.13 9.36
C GLN A 3 -2.88 6.81 8.79
N VAL A 4 -3.72 6.04 8.10
CA VAL A 4 -4.97 6.51 7.49
C VAL A 4 -6.12 5.68 8.03
N ILE A 5 -7.12 6.34 8.61
CA ILE A 5 -8.35 5.70 9.08
C ILE A 5 -9.46 6.05 8.09
N THR A 6 -10.22 5.04 7.68
CA THR A 6 -11.28 5.19 6.68
C THR A 6 -12.63 4.75 7.24
N SER A 7 -13.70 5.44 6.84
CA SER A 7 -15.08 5.09 7.16
C SER A 7 -15.76 4.24 6.08
N GLY A 8 -15.08 4.01 4.96
CA GLY A 8 -15.61 3.27 3.81
C GLY A 8 -15.49 1.74 3.95
N ARG A 9 -16.10 1.03 2.99
CA ARG A 9 -15.98 -0.43 2.86
C ARG A 9 -14.84 -0.83 1.93
N GLY A 10 -14.30 -2.03 2.16
CA GLY A 10 -13.23 -2.63 1.36
C GLY A 10 -11.83 -2.16 1.79
N SER A 11 -10.81 -2.73 1.15
CA SER A 11 -9.41 -2.48 1.48
C SER A 11 -8.88 -1.24 0.78
N LEU A 12 -8.46 -0.21 1.53
CA LEU A 12 -7.78 0.94 0.95
C LEU A 12 -6.48 0.53 0.26
N ARG A 13 -5.77 -0.46 0.81
CA ARG A 13 -4.59 -1.07 0.18
C ARG A 13 -4.91 -1.60 -1.21
N GLU A 14 -6.00 -2.33 -1.40
CA GLU A 14 -6.37 -2.88 -2.72
C GLU A 14 -6.71 -1.77 -3.72
N LYS A 15 -7.40 -0.73 -3.26
CA LYS A 15 -7.71 0.44 -4.09
C LYS A 15 -6.43 1.15 -4.54
N ILE A 16 -5.47 1.35 -3.65
CA ILE A 16 -4.16 1.93 -3.99
C ILE A 16 -3.43 1.02 -5.00
N MET A 17 -3.32 -0.27 -4.68
CA MET A 17 -2.61 -1.27 -5.49
C MET A 17 -3.17 -1.45 -6.91
N SER A 18 -4.42 -1.08 -7.16
CA SER A 18 -5.06 -1.13 -8.48
C SER A 18 -5.25 0.25 -9.13
N ASP A 19 -4.80 1.34 -8.47
CA ASP A 19 -4.96 2.70 -8.99
C ASP A 19 -4.01 2.95 -10.17
N GLN A 20 -4.60 3.13 -11.35
CA GLN A 20 -3.89 3.41 -12.60
C GLN A 20 -3.11 4.73 -12.57
N ARG A 21 -3.36 5.60 -11.57
CA ARG A 21 -2.64 6.87 -11.42
C ARG A 21 -1.30 6.71 -10.71
N LEU A 22 -0.98 5.57 -10.09
CA LEU A 22 0.30 5.36 -9.39
C LEU A 22 1.52 5.70 -10.26
N GLY A 23 1.49 5.30 -11.54
CA GLY A 23 2.57 5.61 -12.48
C GLY A 23 2.82 7.11 -12.66
N LYS A 24 1.77 7.95 -12.59
CA LYS A 24 1.91 9.42 -12.66
C LYS A 24 2.69 10.00 -11.49
N PHE A 25 2.70 9.29 -10.36
CA PHE A 25 3.46 9.68 -9.17
C PHE A 25 4.87 9.07 -9.14
N GLY A 26 5.25 8.30 -10.16
CA GLY A 26 6.52 7.56 -10.15
C GLY A 26 6.53 6.46 -9.10
N LEU A 27 5.40 5.78 -8.91
CA LEU A 27 5.24 4.69 -7.95
C LEU A 27 4.93 3.39 -8.70
N ILE A 28 5.70 2.34 -8.42
CA ILE A 28 5.52 1.01 -9.01
C ILE A 28 5.07 0.04 -7.92
N PRO A 29 3.87 -0.54 -8.03
CA PRO A 29 3.47 -1.64 -7.17
C PRO A 29 4.28 -2.90 -7.52
N THR A 30 5.04 -3.44 -6.57
CA THR A 30 5.96 -4.58 -6.83
C THR A 30 5.54 -5.87 -6.16
N GLU A 31 4.88 -5.82 -5.00
CA GLU A 31 4.51 -7.02 -4.23
C GLU A 31 3.09 -6.90 -3.69
N HIS A 32 2.19 -7.78 -4.17
CA HIS A 32 0.85 -7.97 -3.63
C HIS A 32 0.75 -9.39 -3.05
N GLN A 33 0.09 -9.48 -1.91
CA GLN A 33 -0.20 -10.69 -1.12
C GLN A 33 -0.20 -12.03 -1.90
N ARG A 34 0.61 -12.99 -1.42
CA ARG A 34 0.54 -14.42 -1.76
C ARG A 34 -0.59 -15.11 -0.96
N PRO A 35 -1.16 -16.23 -1.43
CA PRO A 35 -2.17 -16.98 -0.69
C PRO A 35 -1.68 -17.35 0.73
N GLY A 36 -2.51 -17.13 1.77
CA GLY A 36 -2.29 -17.72 3.11
C GLY A 36 -1.98 -16.79 4.30
N ARG A 37 -1.97 -15.45 4.16
CA ARG A 37 -1.87 -14.54 5.33
C ARG A 37 -3.10 -13.63 5.46
N PRO A 38 -3.86 -13.67 6.57
CA PRO A 38 -4.85 -12.64 6.87
C PRO A 38 -4.14 -11.29 7.12
N HIS A 39 -4.77 -10.16 6.76
CA HIS A 39 -4.25 -8.78 6.90
C HIS A 39 -3.15 -8.40 5.89
N GLY A 40 -3.53 -8.36 4.61
CA GLY A 40 -2.62 -8.17 3.48
C GLY A 40 -1.66 -6.99 3.62
N TRP A 41 -0.38 -7.27 3.36
CA TRP A 41 0.65 -6.28 3.13
C TRP A 41 0.82 -6.07 1.63
N ALA A 42 1.33 -4.91 1.25
CA ALA A 42 1.74 -4.63 -0.12
C ALA A 42 2.95 -3.69 -0.12
N LYS A 43 3.72 -3.72 -1.21
CA LYS A 43 4.89 -2.86 -1.36
C LYS A 43 4.81 -2.06 -2.65
N ILE A 44 5.14 -0.78 -2.54
CA ILE A 44 5.27 0.16 -3.65
C ILE A 44 6.70 0.69 -3.66
N HIS A 45 7.39 0.62 -4.79
CA HIS A 45 8.71 1.20 -4.96
C HIS A 45 8.65 2.54 -5.68
N SER A 46 9.63 3.39 -5.40
CA SER A 46 9.91 4.54 -6.24
C SER A 46 10.39 4.07 -7.62
N ALA A 47 9.77 4.60 -8.67
CA ALA A 47 10.21 4.47 -10.06
C ALA A 47 11.27 5.49 -10.45
N ARG A 48 11.54 6.45 -9.57
CA ARG A 48 12.51 7.54 -9.79
C ARG A 48 13.89 7.10 -9.31
N GLU A 49 14.89 7.93 -9.57
CA GLU A 49 16.27 7.74 -9.07
C GLU A 49 16.35 7.65 -7.54
N ALA A 50 15.32 8.10 -6.82
CA ALA A 50 15.23 7.91 -5.38
C ALA A 50 15.01 6.44 -5.02
N HIS A 51 15.97 5.86 -4.30
CA HIS A 51 15.84 4.53 -3.71
C HIS A 51 14.88 4.57 -2.52
N GLY A 52 13.92 3.65 -2.52
CA GLY A 52 13.00 3.49 -1.40
C GLY A 52 11.73 2.75 -1.79
N ALA A 53 11.03 2.30 -0.75
CA ALA A 53 9.75 1.63 -0.85
C ALA A 53 8.79 2.11 0.24
N ILE A 54 7.50 1.94 -0.02
CA ILE A 54 6.44 2.13 0.95
C ILE A 54 5.81 0.76 1.20
N ASN A 55 5.92 0.30 2.44
CA ASN A 55 5.15 -0.84 2.92
C ASN A 55 3.76 -0.35 3.31
N LEU A 56 2.74 -1.02 2.80
CA LEU A 56 1.33 -0.80 3.09
C LEU A 56 0.79 -1.99 3.87
N GLU A 57 0.15 -1.74 5.01
CA GLU A 57 -0.51 -2.75 5.84
C GLU A 57 -1.96 -2.37 6.07
N TRP A 58 -2.87 -3.31 5.80
CA TRP A 58 -4.31 -3.08 5.93
C TRP A 58 -4.92 -3.87 7.09
N HIS A 59 -5.48 -3.14 8.05
CA HIS A 59 -6.27 -3.69 9.14
C HIS A 59 -7.76 -3.51 8.85
N GLY A 60 -8.36 -4.50 8.18
CA GLY A 60 -9.75 -4.46 7.75
C GLY A 60 -10.77 -4.28 8.89
N ARG A 61 -10.50 -4.79 10.09
CA ARG A 61 -11.41 -4.66 11.25
C ARG A 61 -11.55 -3.21 11.71
N SER A 62 -10.47 -2.42 11.66
CA SER A 62 -10.43 -1.03 12.11
C SER A 62 -10.46 -0.03 10.95
N GLY A 63 -10.60 -0.48 9.70
CA GLY A 63 -10.55 0.37 8.52
C GLY A 63 -9.25 1.18 8.41
N THR A 64 -8.14 0.65 8.93
CA THR A 64 -6.87 1.37 9.08
C THR A 64 -5.83 0.89 8.08
N LEU A 65 -5.22 1.83 7.35
CA LEU A 65 -4.04 1.62 6.55
C LEU A 65 -2.82 2.19 7.28
N ILE A 66 -1.77 1.39 7.44
CA ILE A 66 -0.48 1.84 7.95
C ILE A 66 0.52 1.85 6.80
N CYS A 67 1.23 2.98 6.65
CA CYS A 67 2.25 3.16 5.64
C CYS A 67 3.61 3.43 6.32
N ARG A 68 4.63 2.68 5.91
CA ARG A 68 6.01 2.89 6.35
C ARG A 68 6.91 3.09 5.14
N VAL A 69 7.59 4.22 5.10
CA VAL A 69 8.69 4.46 4.16
C VAL A 69 9.90 3.65 4.63
N VAL A 70 10.52 2.94 3.70
CA VAL A 70 11.73 2.14 3.88
C VAL A 70 12.72 2.62 2.83
N THR A 71 13.95 2.93 3.25
CA THR A 71 15.02 3.44 2.39
C THR A 71 16.25 2.57 2.57
#